data_AF-A0A371NQS1-F1
#
_entry.id   AF-A0A371NQS1-F1
#
_cell.length_a   1.000
_cell.length_b   1.000
_cell.length_c   1.000
_cell.angle_alpha   90.00
_cell.angle_beta   90.00
_cell.angle_gamma   90.00
#
_symmetry.space_group_name_H-M   'P 1'
#
loop_
_entity.id
_entity.type
_entity.pdbx_description
1 polymer ?
#
loop_
_entity_poly.entity_id
_entity_poly.type
_entity_poly.pdbx_seq_one_letter_code
_entity_poly.pdbx_strand_id
1 'polypeptide(L)'
;MAAEPSAKEKAWVFFDRIVADAAPDGQYTNPWFLDDEGVRRYGPDYTTLTKLLGVPLHLRADTRTGVPALALDVWLSYELRRAGFDSDAAWPRPTHPRILPMPIANLVKALPVKEQKALTDRLTKAGAISGVTSASASILGKNYLKQVDVIMTDWATGPELLISTKRMDSSYGKNAANRVEESYGDAKNLRLRHPLAALGFVFGLRSDILQKEPDTAEWLIDLLQKLGREDDAYHATCLVMIEYEDDDAVPSDSGEDPEDPLVAAGLATDPETNVLPVFTPEDDVLTVLATLPPVKIRHDAMPEQLSPARFLAEMVSRVLDATPVNLHREARVRMKLAQPRID
;
A
#
# COMPACT_ATOMS: atom_id res chain seq x y z
N MET A 1 -23.42 19.51 -16.26
CA MET A 1 -22.98 19.71 -14.87
C MET A 1 -21.75 18.86 -14.67
N ALA A 2 -20.67 19.36 -14.07
CA ALA A 2 -19.51 18.52 -13.74
C ALA A 2 -19.95 17.46 -12.72
N ALA A 3 -19.52 16.21 -12.88
CA ALA A 3 -19.79 15.16 -11.92
C ALA A 3 -19.14 15.52 -10.57
N GLU A 4 -19.79 15.19 -9.46
CA GLU A 4 -19.17 15.34 -8.14
C GLU A 4 -17.93 14.43 -8.05
N PRO A 5 -16.83 14.91 -7.44
CA PRO A 5 -15.63 14.09 -7.36
C PRO A 5 -15.81 12.88 -6.46
N SER A 6 -15.21 11.76 -6.86
CA SER A 6 -15.27 10.50 -6.11
C SER A 6 -14.52 10.61 -4.77
N ALA A 7 -14.82 9.70 -3.84
CA ALA A 7 -14.11 9.62 -2.56
C ALA A 7 -12.59 9.42 -2.78
N LYS A 8 -12.22 8.64 -3.79
CA LYS A 8 -10.82 8.36 -4.16
C LYS A 8 -10.12 9.60 -4.73
N GLU A 9 -10.80 10.38 -5.57
CA GLU A 9 -10.27 11.65 -6.10
C GLU A 9 -9.99 12.67 -4.98
N LYS A 10 -10.90 12.75 -3.99
CA LYS A 10 -10.72 13.60 -2.80
C LYS A 10 -9.60 13.09 -1.89
N ALA A 11 -9.54 11.77 -1.65
CA ALA A 11 -8.54 11.16 -0.78
C ALA A 11 -7.10 11.40 -1.26
N TRP A 12 -6.87 11.32 -2.57
CA TRP A 12 -5.53 11.53 -3.13
C TRP A 12 -4.93 12.91 -2.83
N VAL A 13 -5.76 13.95 -2.72
CA VAL A 13 -5.29 15.29 -2.35
C VAL A 13 -4.62 15.27 -0.97
N PHE A 14 -5.25 14.61 0.00
CA PHE A 14 -4.73 14.48 1.35
C PHE A 14 -3.56 13.50 1.43
N PHE A 15 -3.65 12.37 0.73
CA PHE A 15 -2.57 11.38 0.68
C PHE A 15 -1.28 11.95 0.09
N ASP A 16 -1.36 12.66 -1.04
CA ASP A 16 -0.20 13.29 -1.67
C ASP A 16 0.45 14.29 -0.71
N ARG A 17 -0.36 15.10 -0.02
CA ARG A 17 0.16 16.07 0.94
C ARG A 17 0.81 15.40 2.15
N ILE A 18 0.18 14.38 2.74
CA ILE A 18 0.74 13.64 3.88
C ILE A 18 2.09 13.02 3.51
N VAL A 19 2.20 12.40 2.33
CA VAL A 19 3.45 11.80 1.86
C VAL A 19 4.51 12.87 1.57
N ALA A 20 4.13 14.01 0.99
CA ALA A 20 5.05 15.12 0.74
C ALA A 20 5.58 15.73 2.05
N ASP A 21 4.74 15.87 3.08
CA ASP A 21 5.16 16.36 4.40
C ASP A 21 6.07 15.35 5.14
N ALA A 22 5.86 14.05 4.92
CA ALA A 22 6.68 12.97 5.51
C ALA A 22 8.05 12.81 4.84
N ALA A 23 8.17 13.21 3.56
CA ALA A 23 9.40 13.18 2.79
C ALA A 23 9.62 14.51 2.04
N PRO A 24 9.95 15.60 2.77
CA PRO A 24 10.13 16.92 2.17
C PRO A 24 11.22 16.87 1.10
N ASP A 25 10.96 17.50 -0.04
CA ASP A 25 11.83 17.48 -1.23
C ASP A 25 12.19 16.06 -1.72
N GLY A 26 11.36 15.06 -1.41
CA GLY A 26 11.63 13.65 -1.73
C GLY A 26 12.72 13.00 -0.87
N GLN A 27 13.08 13.62 0.26
CA GLN A 27 14.08 13.08 1.18
C GLN A 27 13.41 12.21 2.25
N TYR A 28 13.69 10.91 2.20
CA TYR A 28 13.17 9.93 3.14
C TYR A 28 14.15 9.63 4.27
N THR A 29 13.66 9.54 5.50
CA THR A 29 14.44 9.04 6.65
C THR A 29 14.89 7.59 6.43
N ASN A 30 15.97 7.15 7.09
CA ASN A 30 16.40 5.75 7.04
C ASN A 30 15.54 4.92 8.00
N PRO A 31 14.81 3.89 7.53
CA PRO A 31 13.96 3.07 8.40
C PRO A 31 14.76 2.00 9.15
N TRP A 32 16.00 1.73 8.75
CA TRP A 32 16.82 0.69 9.36
C TRP A 32 17.57 1.23 10.58
N PHE A 33 17.46 0.51 11.69
CA PHE A 33 18.21 0.79 12.91
C PHE A 33 18.78 -0.51 13.50
N LEU A 34 19.75 -0.39 14.40
CA LEU A 34 20.23 -1.48 15.22
C LEU A 34 19.52 -1.40 16.58
N ASP A 35 18.93 -2.51 17.03
CA ASP A 35 18.41 -2.62 18.40
C ASP A 35 19.56 -2.77 19.42
N ASP A 36 19.21 -2.87 20.70
CA ASP A 36 20.17 -2.95 21.81
C ASP A 36 21.08 -4.19 21.72
N GLU A 37 20.60 -5.25 21.07
CA GLU A 37 21.36 -6.47 20.77
C GLU A 37 22.22 -6.35 19.50
N GLY A 38 22.20 -5.21 18.82
CA GLY A 38 22.90 -4.98 17.56
C GLY A 38 22.25 -5.69 16.36
N VAL A 39 21.02 -6.18 16.49
CA VAL A 39 20.25 -6.77 15.42
C VAL A 39 19.59 -5.67 14.60
N ARG A 40 19.67 -5.81 13.28
CA ARG A 40 19.04 -4.86 12.37
C ARG A 40 17.52 -5.02 12.41
N ARG A 41 16.83 -3.92 12.69
CA ARG A 41 15.37 -3.83 12.71
C ARG A 41 14.90 -2.75 11.73
N TYR A 42 13.68 -2.94 11.25
CA TYR A 42 12.98 -1.93 10.45
C TYR A 42 12.04 -1.17 11.38
N GLY A 43 12.10 0.16 11.37
CA GLY A 43 11.25 1.05 12.17
C GLY A 43 10.23 1.72 11.28
N PRO A 44 8.99 1.20 11.17
CA PRO A 44 7.97 1.79 10.31
C PRO A 44 7.56 3.18 10.80
N ASP A 45 7.20 4.06 9.88
CA ASP A 45 6.70 5.39 10.15
C ASP A 45 5.20 5.32 10.46
N TYR A 46 4.91 4.99 11.71
CA TYR A 46 3.54 4.93 12.21
C TYR A 46 2.87 6.31 12.25
N THR A 47 3.63 7.40 12.32
CA THR A 47 3.08 8.77 12.27
C THR A 47 2.46 9.06 10.92
N THR A 48 3.12 8.65 9.84
CA THR A 48 2.56 8.75 8.49
C THR A 48 1.37 7.81 8.32
N LEU A 49 1.46 6.57 8.81
CA LEU A 49 0.36 5.60 8.75
C LEU A 49 -0.92 6.12 9.41
N THR A 50 -0.84 6.65 10.64
CA THR A 50 -2.03 7.10 11.38
C THR A 50 -2.70 8.29 10.70
N LYS A 51 -1.93 9.22 10.12
CA LYS A 51 -2.47 10.32 9.29
C LYS A 51 -3.20 9.79 8.05
N LEU A 52 -2.59 8.86 7.32
CA LEU A 52 -3.22 8.25 6.14
C LEU A 52 -4.53 7.54 6.51
N LEU A 53 -4.57 6.82 7.63
CA LEU A 53 -5.78 6.13 8.11
C LEU A 53 -6.88 7.08 8.60
N GLY A 54 -6.53 8.31 9.03
CA GLY A 54 -7.49 9.34 9.39
C GLY A 54 -8.26 9.93 8.21
N VAL A 55 -7.70 9.91 6.99
CA VAL A 55 -8.34 10.46 5.78
C VAL A 55 -9.65 9.73 5.43
N PRO A 56 -9.72 8.39 5.35
CA PRO A 56 -10.97 7.67 5.14
C PRO A 56 -12.05 8.01 6.17
N LEU A 57 -11.67 8.19 7.45
CA LEU A 57 -12.60 8.55 8.54
C LEU A 57 -13.15 9.97 8.34
N HIS A 58 -12.27 10.93 8.03
CA HIS A 58 -12.65 12.30 7.73
C HIS A 58 -13.65 12.37 6.56
N LEU A 59 -13.38 11.62 5.49
CA LEU A 59 -14.22 11.56 4.30
C LEU A 59 -15.50 10.73 4.48
N ARG A 60 -15.65 10.05 5.63
CA ARG A 60 -16.72 9.06 5.88
C ARG A 60 -16.80 8.01 4.76
N ALA A 61 -15.63 7.61 4.25
CA ALA A 61 -15.51 6.68 3.13
C ALA A 61 -15.73 5.24 3.61
N ASP A 62 -16.80 4.60 3.12
CA ASP A 62 -17.08 3.19 3.41
C ASP A 62 -16.10 2.25 2.68
N THR A 63 -16.11 0.96 3.02
CA THR A 63 -15.20 -0.03 2.43
C THR A 63 -15.34 -0.18 0.92
N ARG A 64 -16.54 0.01 0.36
CA ARG A 64 -16.80 -0.14 -1.09
C ARG A 64 -16.12 0.94 -1.93
N THR A 65 -15.78 2.07 -1.30
CA THR A 65 -15.02 3.14 -1.97
C THR A 65 -13.56 2.74 -2.25
N GLY A 66 -13.06 1.68 -1.62
CA GLY A 66 -11.65 1.26 -1.68
C GLY A 66 -10.65 2.22 -1.00
N VAL A 67 -11.06 3.45 -0.65
CA VAL A 67 -10.23 4.44 0.04
C VAL A 67 -9.66 3.93 1.38
N PRO A 68 -10.43 3.18 2.20
CA PRO A 68 -9.92 2.63 3.44
C PRO A 68 -8.70 1.70 3.27
N ALA A 69 -8.69 0.85 2.23
CA ALA A 69 -7.57 -0.02 1.90
C ALA A 69 -6.43 0.75 1.21
N LEU A 70 -6.77 1.70 0.34
CA LEU A 70 -5.81 2.56 -0.36
C LEU A 70 -4.86 3.32 0.58
N ALA A 71 -5.33 3.70 1.78
CA ALA A 71 -4.46 4.30 2.80
C ALA A 71 -3.27 3.40 3.19
N LEU A 72 -3.49 2.07 3.24
CA LEU A 72 -2.43 1.09 3.48
C LEU A 72 -1.50 0.98 2.27
N ASP A 73 -2.05 0.96 1.05
CA ASP A 73 -1.25 0.86 -0.20
C ASP A 73 -0.28 2.02 -0.35
N VAL A 74 -0.77 3.23 -0.07
CA VAL A 74 0.01 4.47 -0.10
C VAL A 74 1.11 4.41 0.96
N TRP A 75 0.78 3.97 2.18
CA TRP A 75 1.76 3.84 3.26
C TRP A 75 2.84 2.81 2.93
N LEU A 76 2.48 1.63 2.43
CA LEU A 76 3.41 0.58 2.06
C LEU A 76 4.35 1.04 0.93
N SER A 77 3.80 1.71 -0.09
CA SER A 77 4.62 2.25 -1.18
C SER A 77 5.56 3.36 -0.70
N TYR A 78 5.11 4.17 0.24
CA TYR A 78 5.95 5.16 0.93
C TYR A 78 7.08 4.48 1.71
N GLU A 79 6.80 3.41 2.46
CA GLU A 79 7.81 2.65 3.19
C GLU A 79 8.84 1.99 2.27
N LEU A 80 8.43 1.50 1.10
CA LEU A 80 9.38 0.97 0.11
C LEU A 80 10.37 2.04 -0.39
N ARG A 81 9.90 3.27 -0.63
CA ARG A 81 10.80 4.40 -0.98
C ARG A 81 11.68 4.79 0.19
N ARG A 82 11.12 4.77 1.41
CA ARG A 82 11.86 5.00 2.65
C ARG A 82 12.95 3.95 2.86
N ALA A 83 12.70 2.70 2.48
CA ALA A 83 13.69 1.65 2.47
C ALA A 83 14.81 1.86 1.44
N GLY A 84 14.63 2.76 0.46
CA GLY A 84 15.63 3.17 -0.53
C GLY A 84 15.37 2.68 -1.96
N PHE A 85 14.16 2.19 -2.25
CA PHE A 85 13.76 1.89 -3.63
C PHE A 85 13.42 3.18 -4.40
N ASP A 86 13.60 3.17 -5.73
CA ASP A 86 13.38 4.35 -6.57
C ASP A 86 11.92 4.85 -6.45
N SER A 87 11.73 6.18 -6.47
CA SER A 87 10.43 6.82 -6.29
C SER A 87 9.39 6.38 -7.31
N ASP A 88 9.84 6.05 -8.52
CA ASP A 88 9.00 5.61 -9.63
C ASP A 88 8.91 4.07 -9.74
N ALA A 89 9.70 3.32 -8.97
CA ALA A 89 9.70 1.85 -9.02
C ALA A 89 8.62 1.20 -8.14
N ALA A 90 8.26 1.85 -7.02
CA ALA A 90 7.21 1.38 -6.11
C ALA A 90 5.88 2.09 -6.38
N TRP A 91 4.84 1.32 -6.72
CA TRP A 91 3.51 1.81 -7.03
C TRP A 91 2.48 1.40 -5.95
N PRO A 92 1.48 2.26 -5.64
CA PRO A 92 1.19 3.55 -6.27
C PRO A 92 2.22 4.66 -5.96
N ARG A 93 2.60 5.44 -6.98
CA ARG A 93 3.51 6.59 -6.89
C ARG A 93 2.97 7.70 -5.97
N PRO A 94 3.86 8.51 -5.35
CA PRO A 94 3.46 9.59 -4.44
C PRO A 94 2.85 10.78 -5.19
N THR A 95 2.97 10.80 -6.52
CA THR A 95 2.33 11.77 -7.40
C THR A 95 1.74 11.06 -8.61
N HIS A 96 0.74 11.68 -9.22
CA HIS A 96 0.17 11.20 -10.48
C HIS A 96 1.23 11.21 -11.62
N PRO A 97 1.23 10.25 -12.55
CA PRO A 97 0.44 9.02 -12.61
C PRO A 97 0.82 8.01 -11.52
N ARG A 98 -0.17 7.31 -10.94
CA ARG A 98 0.06 6.35 -9.85
C ARG A 98 0.87 5.14 -10.29
N ILE A 99 0.80 4.78 -11.57
CA ILE A 99 1.67 3.79 -12.19
C ILE A 99 2.38 4.42 -13.37
N LEU A 100 3.71 4.34 -13.35
CA LEU A 100 4.57 4.80 -14.45
C LEU A 100 5.68 3.78 -14.65
N PRO A 101 5.70 3.04 -15.77
CA PRO A 101 6.78 2.10 -16.05
C PRO A 101 8.15 2.79 -15.99
N MET A 102 9.11 2.15 -15.32
CA MET A 102 10.47 2.68 -15.18
C MET A 102 11.14 3.09 -16.50
N PRO A 103 10.97 2.38 -17.63
CA PRO A 103 11.49 2.85 -18.92
C PRO A 103 10.96 4.22 -19.34
N ILE A 104 9.69 4.54 -19.03
CA ILE A 104 9.08 5.84 -19.33
C ILE A 104 9.62 6.91 -18.37
N ALA A 105 9.72 6.60 -17.07
CA ALA A 105 10.32 7.50 -16.09
C ALA A 105 11.76 7.86 -16.47
N ASN A 106 12.56 6.88 -16.88
CA ASN A 106 13.94 7.07 -17.33
C ASN A 106 14.02 7.90 -18.61
N LEU A 107 13.13 7.67 -19.57
CA LEU A 107 13.02 8.51 -20.76
C LEU A 107 12.75 9.98 -20.38
N VAL A 108 11.74 10.23 -19.54
CA VAL A 108 11.39 11.58 -19.07
C VAL A 108 12.59 12.26 -18.39
N LYS A 109 13.33 11.54 -17.54
CA LYS A 109 14.54 12.05 -16.86
C LYS A 109 15.68 12.39 -17.84
N ALA A 110 15.76 11.72 -18.98
CA ALA A 110 16.82 11.92 -19.99
C ALA A 110 16.52 13.04 -21.01
N LEU A 111 15.28 13.53 -21.08
CA LEU A 111 14.89 14.56 -22.06
C LEU A 111 15.40 15.96 -21.69
N PRO A 112 15.65 16.83 -22.68
CA PRO A 112 15.90 18.25 -22.43
C PRO A 112 14.74 18.91 -21.66
N VAL A 113 15.04 19.89 -20.80
CA VAL A 113 14.07 20.52 -19.85
C VAL A 113 12.72 20.90 -20.50
N LYS A 114 12.74 21.44 -21.72
CA LYS A 114 11.52 21.84 -22.44
C LYS A 114 10.66 20.64 -22.83
N GLU A 115 11.27 19.58 -23.33
CA GLU A 115 10.60 18.34 -23.75
C GLU A 115 10.15 17.53 -22.54
N GLN A 116 11.00 17.46 -21.51
CA GLN A 116 10.67 16.88 -20.22
C GLN A 116 9.40 17.52 -19.66
N LYS A 117 9.36 18.86 -19.54
CA LYS A 117 8.18 19.59 -19.05
C LYS A 117 6.93 19.28 -19.88
N ALA A 118 7.05 19.31 -21.21
CA ALA A 118 5.92 19.03 -22.10
C ALA A 118 5.40 17.60 -21.97
N LEU A 119 6.27 16.61 -21.80
CA LEU A 119 5.89 15.21 -21.62
C LEU A 119 5.31 14.95 -20.22
N THR A 120 5.92 15.52 -19.18
CA THR A 120 5.38 15.48 -17.81
C THR A 120 3.98 16.08 -17.76
N ASP A 121 3.77 17.26 -18.36
CA ASP A 121 2.45 17.89 -18.42
C ASP A 121 1.40 17.01 -19.13
N ARG A 122 1.80 16.20 -20.11
CA ARG A 122 0.89 15.26 -20.78
C ARG A 122 0.58 14.04 -19.91
N LEU A 123 1.61 13.49 -19.26
CA LEU A 123 1.47 12.36 -18.34
C LEU A 123 0.61 12.72 -17.12
N THR A 124 0.69 13.97 -16.65
CA THR A 124 -0.04 14.39 -15.44
C THR A 124 -1.47 14.86 -15.71
N LYS A 125 -1.77 15.39 -16.91
CA LYS A 125 -3.13 15.86 -17.27
C LYS A 125 -4.06 14.74 -17.72
N ALA A 126 -3.53 13.64 -18.22
CA ALA A 126 -4.32 12.46 -18.51
C ALA A 126 -4.52 11.65 -17.22
N GLY A 127 -5.74 11.23 -16.89
CA GLY A 127 -5.95 10.28 -15.79
C GLY A 127 -5.17 8.97 -16.01
N ALA A 128 -5.07 8.53 -17.25
CA ALA A 128 -4.29 7.38 -17.67
C ALA A 128 -4.05 7.48 -19.18
N ILE A 129 -2.87 7.06 -19.62
CA ILE A 129 -2.53 6.92 -21.03
C ILE A 129 -2.58 5.43 -21.34
N SER A 130 -3.54 5.02 -22.17
CA SER A 130 -3.74 3.62 -22.54
C SER A 130 -2.44 2.95 -22.99
N GLY A 131 -2.12 1.80 -22.38
CA GLY A 131 -0.90 1.03 -22.64
C GLY A 131 0.41 1.63 -22.09
N VAL A 132 0.35 2.76 -21.39
CA VAL A 132 1.53 3.47 -20.86
C VAL A 132 1.43 3.67 -19.35
N THR A 133 0.31 4.23 -18.87
CA THR A 133 0.03 4.40 -17.44
C THR A 133 -1.31 3.75 -17.10
N SER A 134 -1.51 3.45 -15.82
CA SER A 134 -2.75 2.88 -15.30
C SER A 134 -3.03 3.45 -13.91
N ALA A 135 -4.27 3.38 -13.43
CA ALA A 135 -4.56 3.62 -12.02
C ALA A 135 -4.44 2.37 -11.15
N SER A 136 -4.52 1.17 -11.73
CA SER A 136 -4.34 -0.10 -11.03
C SER A 136 -3.28 -0.98 -11.71
N ALA A 137 -2.55 -1.73 -10.91
CA ALA A 137 -1.46 -2.58 -11.37
C ALA A 137 -1.96 -4.00 -11.59
N SER A 138 -2.42 -4.28 -12.81
CA SER A 138 -2.84 -5.63 -13.20
C SER A 138 -1.64 -6.44 -13.68
N ILE A 139 -1.42 -7.60 -13.08
CA ILE A 139 -0.39 -8.54 -13.50
C ILE A 139 -0.96 -9.93 -13.78
N LEU A 140 -0.44 -10.60 -14.80
CA LEU A 140 -0.82 -11.98 -15.09
C LEU A 140 -0.34 -12.89 -13.97
N GLY A 141 -1.27 -13.56 -13.29
CA GLY A 141 -1.00 -14.69 -12.41
C GLY A 141 -0.91 -16.00 -13.18
N LYS A 142 -1.05 -17.13 -12.49
CA LYS A 142 -1.03 -18.47 -13.10
C LYS A 142 -2.19 -18.65 -14.07
N ASN A 143 -3.40 -18.29 -13.63
CA ASN A 143 -4.64 -18.60 -14.35
C ASN A 143 -5.35 -17.35 -14.87
N TYR A 144 -5.24 -16.20 -14.17
CA TYR A 144 -5.94 -14.96 -14.51
C TYR A 144 -5.11 -13.73 -14.09
N LEU A 145 -5.46 -12.55 -14.64
CA LEU A 145 -4.88 -11.28 -14.21
C LEU A 145 -5.33 -10.98 -12.78
N LYS A 146 -4.43 -10.48 -11.96
CA LYS A 146 -4.71 -10.02 -10.60
C LYS A 146 -4.34 -8.55 -10.52
N GLN A 147 -5.25 -7.73 -10.03
CA GLN A 147 -4.91 -6.39 -9.57
C GLN A 147 -4.14 -6.52 -8.26
N VAL A 148 -2.91 -5.99 -8.24
CA VAL A 148 -2.03 -6.02 -7.07
C VAL A 148 -1.92 -4.61 -6.52
N ASP A 149 -2.16 -4.46 -5.21
CA ASP A 149 -2.34 -3.18 -4.56
C ASP A 149 -1.04 -2.39 -4.47
N VAL A 150 0.07 -3.08 -4.13
CA VAL A 150 1.41 -2.50 -4.13
C VAL A 150 2.38 -3.39 -4.90
N ILE A 151 3.06 -2.81 -5.89
CA ILE A 151 3.93 -3.55 -6.81
C ILE A 151 5.26 -2.82 -7.04
N MET A 152 6.31 -3.61 -7.24
CA MET A 152 7.53 -3.19 -7.91
C MET A 152 7.82 -4.15 -9.06
N THR A 153 8.04 -3.60 -10.25
CA THR A 153 8.33 -4.37 -11.45
C THR A 153 9.17 -3.55 -12.43
N ASP A 154 10.10 -4.21 -13.11
CA ASP A 154 10.87 -3.62 -14.19
C ASP A 154 10.98 -4.60 -15.36
N TRP A 155 11.23 -4.09 -16.57
CA TRP A 155 11.44 -4.94 -17.75
C TRP A 155 12.60 -5.93 -17.55
N ALA A 156 13.67 -5.53 -16.86
CA ALA A 156 14.87 -6.33 -16.69
C ALA A 156 14.72 -7.45 -15.65
N THR A 157 13.87 -7.26 -14.64
CA THR A 157 13.71 -8.17 -13.50
C THR A 157 12.37 -8.90 -13.50
N GLY A 158 11.39 -8.40 -14.25
CA GLY A 158 10.00 -8.77 -14.05
C GLY A 158 9.47 -8.24 -12.72
N PRO A 159 8.44 -8.88 -12.16
CA PRO A 159 7.90 -8.52 -10.84
C PRO A 159 8.88 -8.88 -9.74
N GLU A 160 9.20 -7.90 -8.91
CA GLU A 160 10.13 -8.06 -7.80
C GLU A 160 9.41 -8.12 -6.47
N LEU A 161 8.30 -7.39 -6.34
CA LEU A 161 7.49 -7.32 -5.14
C LEU A 161 6.02 -7.18 -5.51
N LEU A 162 5.18 -7.98 -4.85
CA LEU A 162 3.73 -8.01 -5.00
C LEU A 162 3.14 -8.08 -3.58
N ILE A 163 2.46 -7.01 -3.16
CA ILE A 163 1.76 -6.97 -1.87
C ILE A 163 0.28 -6.74 -2.13
N SER A 164 -0.53 -7.65 -1.58
CA SER A 164 -1.97 -7.49 -1.52
C SER A 164 -2.39 -6.90 -0.19
N THR A 165 -3.40 -6.04 -0.21
CA THR A 165 -3.94 -5.40 0.98
C THR A 165 -5.43 -5.66 1.09
N LYS A 166 -5.93 -5.75 2.32
CA LYS A 166 -7.35 -5.83 2.63
C LYS A 166 -7.63 -5.05 3.90
N ARG A 167 -8.87 -4.55 4.04
CA ARG A 167 -9.34 -3.88 5.26
C ARG A 167 -10.70 -4.40 5.70
N MET A 168 -10.89 -4.47 7.01
CA MET A 168 -12.16 -4.86 7.63
C MET A 168 -12.43 -4.05 8.90
N ASP A 169 -13.53 -3.30 8.89
CA ASP A 169 -13.94 -2.42 10.01
C ASP A 169 -15.26 -2.86 10.68
N SER A 170 -15.96 -3.86 10.12
CA SER A 170 -17.22 -4.41 10.65
C SER A 170 -17.59 -5.75 9.98
N SER A 171 -18.71 -6.34 10.39
CA SER A 171 -19.29 -7.55 9.77
C SER A 171 -18.33 -8.76 9.80
N TYR A 172 -17.58 -8.90 10.90
CA TYR A 172 -16.45 -9.83 11.00
C TYR A 172 -16.86 -11.29 10.80
N GLY A 173 -17.82 -11.80 11.58
CA GLY A 173 -18.26 -13.20 11.48
C GLY A 173 -18.83 -13.62 10.13
N LYS A 174 -19.28 -12.66 9.29
CA LYS A 174 -19.78 -12.95 7.93
C LYS A 174 -18.66 -12.97 6.89
N ASN A 175 -17.68 -12.09 7.04
CA ASN A 175 -16.74 -11.77 5.96
C ASN A 175 -15.33 -12.32 6.19
N ALA A 176 -14.96 -12.63 7.43
CA ALA A 176 -13.59 -13.04 7.77
C ALA A 176 -13.16 -14.31 7.01
N ALA A 177 -14.02 -15.33 6.91
CA ALA A 177 -13.71 -16.55 6.18
C ALA A 177 -13.53 -16.34 4.68
N ASN A 178 -14.46 -15.63 4.04
CA ASN A 178 -14.36 -15.33 2.61
C ASN A 178 -13.07 -14.55 2.30
N ARG A 179 -12.71 -13.59 3.15
CA ARG A 179 -11.48 -12.78 2.97
C ARG A 179 -10.21 -13.60 3.10
N VAL A 180 -10.17 -14.54 4.05
CA VAL A 180 -9.02 -15.44 4.18
C VAL A 180 -8.95 -16.37 2.96
N GLU A 181 -10.05 -16.98 2.55
CA GLU A 181 -10.08 -17.88 1.38
C GLU A 181 -9.64 -17.19 0.08
N GLU A 182 -10.15 -15.98 -0.17
CA GLU A 182 -9.72 -15.13 -1.29
C GLU A 182 -8.21 -14.89 -1.26
N SER A 183 -7.67 -14.59 -0.06
CA SER A 183 -6.24 -14.34 0.13
C SER A 183 -5.38 -15.57 -0.20
N TYR A 184 -5.84 -16.78 0.13
CA TYR A 184 -5.18 -18.02 -0.28
C TYR A 184 -5.21 -18.20 -1.80
N GLY A 185 -6.36 -17.95 -2.44
CA GLY A 185 -6.51 -18.03 -3.90
C GLY A 185 -5.56 -17.08 -4.62
N ASP A 186 -5.50 -15.83 -4.18
CA ASP A 186 -4.59 -14.81 -4.70
C ASP A 186 -3.13 -15.20 -4.53
N ALA A 187 -2.77 -15.70 -3.34
CA ALA A 187 -1.42 -16.18 -3.07
C ALA A 187 -1.00 -17.26 -4.07
N LYS A 188 -1.84 -18.29 -4.29
CA LYS A 188 -1.52 -19.37 -5.25
C LYS A 188 -1.46 -18.84 -6.69
N ASN A 189 -2.37 -17.93 -7.08
CA ASN A 189 -2.39 -17.37 -8.43
C ASN A 189 -1.10 -16.59 -8.72
N LEU A 190 -0.62 -15.77 -7.78
CA LEU A 190 0.60 -14.99 -7.94
C LEU A 190 1.86 -15.86 -7.81
N ARG A 191 1.96 -16.66 -6.74
CA ARG A 191 3.15 -17.44 -6.38
C ARG A 191 3.57 -18.42 -7.46
N LEU A 192 2.60 -19.10 -8.07
CA LEU A 192 2.87 -20.11 -9.09
C LEU A 192 3.31 -19.52 -10.43
N ARG A 193 3.10 -18.22 -10.65
CA ARG A 193 3.59 -17.51 -11.84
C ARG A 193 4.91 -16.79 -11.58
N HIS A 194 5.03 -16.16 -10.41
CA HIS A 194 6.15 -15.29 -10.04
C HIS A 194 6.90 -15.83 -8.82
N PRO A 195 7.61 -16.97 -8.94
CA PRO A 195 8.23 -17.62 -7.80
C PRO A 195 9.44 -16.87 -7.21
N LEU A 196 9.95 -15.87 -7.92
CA LEU A 196 11.08 -15.04 -7.47
C LEU A 196 10.65 -13.70 -6.87
N ALA A 197 9.40 -13.28 -7.06
CA ALA A 197 8.90 -12.05 -6.48
C ALA A 197 8.74 -12.21 -4.96
N ALA A 198 9.02 -11.15 -4.20
CA ALA A 198 8.61 -11.05 -2.81
C ALA A 198 7.07 -10.90 -2.78
N LEU A 199 6.39 -11.75 -2.01
CA LEU A 199 4.93 -11.81 -1.98
C LEU A 199 4.49 -11.53 -0.55
N GLY A 200 3.70 -10.48 -0.36
CA GLY A 200 3.23 -10.05 0.95
C GLY A 200 1.71 -9.88 1.00
N PHE A 201 1.16 -9.98 2.20
CA PHE A 201 -0.24 -9.68 2.46
C PHE A 201 -0.41 -8.83 3.72
N VAL A 202 -1.12 -7.70 3.60
CA VAL A 202 -1.37 -6.78 4.71
C VAL A 202 -2.86 -6.68 4.98
N PHE A 203 -3.26 -6.96 6.21
CA PHE A 203 -4.64 -6.92 6.64
C PHE A 203 -4.83 -5.80 7.66
N GLY A 204 -5.62 -4.78 7.33
CA GLY A 204 -6.08 -3.76 8.27
C GLY A 204 -7.35 -4.23 8.98
N LEU A 205 -7.33 -4.23 10.31
CA LEU A 205 -8.46 -4.70 11.12
C LEU A 205 -8.77 -3.70 12.22
N ARG A 206 -10.03 -3.25 12.30
CA ARG A 206 -10.46 -2.39 13.39
C ARG A 206 -10.43 -3.12 14.73
N SER A 207 -10.03 -2.41 15.77
CA SER A 207 -9.75 -3.01 17.07
C SER A 207 -10.94 -3.38 17.94
N ASP A 208 -12.12 -2.91 17.58
CA ASP A 208 -13.35 -3.25 18.30
C ASP A 208 -13.72 -4.75 18.18
N ILE A 209 -13.17 -5.46 17.18
CA ILE A 209 -13.33 -6.92 17.05
C ILE A 209 -12.85 -7.66 18.30
N LEU A 210 -11.82 -7.16 18.98
CA LEU A 210 -11.30 -7.79 20.21
C LEU A 210 -12.34 -7.83 21.33
N GLN A 211 -13.28 -6.87 21.34
CA GLN A 211 -14.36 -6.84 22.32
C GLN A 211 -15.67 -7.43 21.78
N LYS A 212 -15.97 -7.17 20.50
CA LYS A 212 -17.25 -7.56 19.88
C LYS A 212 -17.28 -9.03 19.46
N GLU A 213 -16.18 -9.54 18.92
CA GLU A 213 -16.05 -10.90 18.38
C GLU A 213 -14.66 -11.50 18.65
N PRO A 214 -14.29 -11.73 19.93
CA PRO A 214 -12.93 -12.16 20.32
C PRO A 214 -12.51 -13.49 19.68
N ASP A 215 -13.42 -14.46 19.59
CA ASP A 215 -13.14 -15.76 18.95
C ASP A 215 -12.81 -15.61 17.46
N THR A 216 -13.54 -14.71 16.76
CA THR A 216 -13.27 -14.38 15.36
C THR A 216 -11.90 -13.72 15.22
N ALA A 217 -11.52 -12.84 16.15
CA ALA A 217 -10.22 -12.17 16.15
C ALA A 217 -9.07 -13.17 16.35
N GLU A 218 -9.15 -14.04 17.36
CA GLU A 218 -8.14 -15.07 17.63
C GLU A 218 -7.96 -16.00 16.42
N TRP A 219 -9.07 -16.44 15.84
CA TRP A 219 -9.07 -17.28 14.66
C TRP A 219 -8.43 -16.60 13.44
N LEU A 220 -8.78 -15.34 13.16
CA LEU A 220 -8.23 -14.59 12.04
C LEU A 220 -6.72 -14.37 12.21
N ILE A 221 -6.27 -14.00 13.42
CA ILE A 221 -4.85 -13.82 13.75
C ILE A 221 -4.06 -15.11 13.54
N ASP A 222 -4.62 -16.26 13.94
CA ASP A 222 -4.00 -17.57 13.71
C ASP A 222 -3.90 -17.91 12.21
N LEU A 223 -4.97 -17.69 11.43
CA LEU A 223 -4.96 -17.97 10.00
C LEU A 223 -4.00 -17.07 9.22
N LEU A 224 -3.90 -15.78 9.57
CA LEU A 224 -2.93 -14.88 8.95
C LEU A 224 -1.49 -15.33 9.20
N GLN A 225 -1.19 -15.85 10.40
CA GLN A 225 0.13 -16.41 10.69
C GLN A 225 0.43 -17.67 9.87
N LYS A 226 -0.56 -18.56 9.71
CA LYS A 226 -0.43 -19.78 8.91
C LYS A 226 -0.21 -19.46 7.43
N LEU A 227 -0.98 -18.51 6.90
CA LEU A 227 -0.87 -18.06 5.51
C LEU A 227 0.54 -17.54 5.17
N GLY A 228 1.24 -16.90 6.10
CA GLY A 228 2.61 -16.42 5.92
C GLY A 228 3.71 -17.47 6.18
N ARG A 229 3.35 -18.70 6.54
CA ARG A 229 4.30 -19.82 6.78
C ARG A 229 4.25 -20.89 5.71
N GLU A 230 3.25 -20.86 4.82
CA GLU A 230 3.17 -21.80 3.71
C GLU A 230 4.16 -21.44 2.60
N ASP A 231 4.97 -22.43 2.17
CA ASP A 231 6.02 -22.24 1.16
C ASP A 231 5.49 -21.75 -0.21
N ASP A 232 4.26 -22.13 -0.53
CA ASP A 232 3.57 -21.84 -1.78
C ASP A 232 2.46 -20.78 -1.62
N ALA A 233 2.48 -19.98 -0.55
CA ALA A 233 1.59 -18.82 -0.37
C ALA A 233 2.39 -17.49 -0.29
N TYR A 234 2.07 -16.62 0.67
CA TYR A 234 2.81 -15.37 0.90
C TYR A 234 4.08 -15.63 1.70
N HIS A 235 5.12 -14.88 1.40
CA HIS A 235 6.38 -14.93 2.14
C HIS A 235 6.30 -14.24 3.51
N ALA A 236 5.41 -13.24 3.63
CA ALA A 236 5.14 -12.55 4.87
C ALA A 236 3.68 -12.07 4.92
N THR A 237 3.09 -12.09 6.11
CA THR A 237 1.78 -11.52 6.39
C THR A 237 1.91 -10.46 7.47
N CYS A 238 1.04 -9.44 7.41
CA CYS A 238 1.02 -8.31 8.32
C CYS A 238 -0.42 -8.07 8.78
N LEU A 239 -0.57 -7.80 10.08
CA LEU A 239 -1.80 -7.28 10.65
C LEU A 239 -1.53 -5.85 11.10
N VAL A 240 -2.45 -4.95 10.77
CA VAL A 240 -2.49 -3.59 11.31
C VAL A 240 -3.79 -3.48 12.11
N MET A 241 -3.69 -3.53 13.44
CA MET A 241 -4.83 -3.29 14.32
C MET A 241 -5.05 -1.79 14.51
N ILE A 242 -6.20 -1.31 14.04
CA ILE A 242 -6.54 0.11 13.94
C ILE A 242 -7.58 0.47 15.00
N GLU A 243 -7.24 1.40 15.88
CA GLU A 243 -8.11 1.93 16.92
C GLU A 243 -8.51 3.38 16.61
N TYR A 244 -9.81 3.66 16.67
CA TYR A 244 -10.42 4.99 16.54
C TYR A 244 -11.81 4.98 17.21
N GLU A 245 -12.34 6.16 17.51
CA GLU A 245 -13.59 6.32 18.25
C GLU A 245 -14.82 5.83 17.46
N ASP A 246 -15.86 5.37 18.16
CA ASP A 246 -17.09 4.89 17.51
C ASP A 246 -17.82 5.99 16.73
N ASP A 247 -17.71 7.25 17.16
CA ASP A 247 -18.32 8.40 16.47
C ASP A 247 -17.67 8.67 15.10
N ASP A 248 -16.43 8.21 14.90
CA ASP A 248 -15.72 8.27 13.63
C ASP A 248 -16.01 7.06 12.72
N ALA A 249 -16.60 6.00 13.28
CA ALA A 249 -16.94 4.81 12.52
C ALA A 249 -17.93 5.14 11.39
N VAL A 250 -17.65 4.62 10.21
CA VAL A 250 -18.59 4.65 9.10
C VAL A 250 -19.62 3.53 9.35
N PRO A 251 -20.94 3.79 9.25
CA PRO A 251 -21.98 2.80 9.51
C PRO A 251 -21.73 1.50 8.74
N SER A 252 -21.94 0.34 9.38
CA SER A 252 -21.63 -0.95 8.79
C SER A 252 -22.38 -1.13 7.47
N ASP A 253 -21.63 -1.34 6.40
CA ASP A 253 -22.18 -1.97 5.21
C ASP A 253 -21.91 -3.49 5.26
N SER A 254 -22.52 -4.25 4.36
CA SER A 254 -22.42 -5.71 4.23
C SER A 254 -20.98 -6.24 4.19
N GLY A 255 -19.98 -5.36 4.04
CA GLY A 255 -18.57 -5.67 4.04
C GLY A 255 -18.15 -6.48 2.83
N GLU A 256 -19.00 -6.58 1.82
CA GLU A 256 -18.64 -7.01 0.48
C GLU A 256 -17.86 -5.87 -0.18
N ASP A 257 -16.63 -6.16 -0.61
CA ASP A 257 -15.98 -5.34 -1.62
C ASP A 257 -16.75 -5.64 -2.90
N PRO A 258 -17.41 -4.66 -3.54
CA PRO A 258 -18.11 -4.89 -4.80
C PRO A 258 -17.09 -4.94 -5.96
N GLU A 259 -15.90 -5.50 -5.72
CA GLU A 259 -14.91 -5.68 -6.76
C GLU A 259 -15.51 -6.69 -7.75
N ASP A 260 -15.95 -6.18 -8.91
CA ASP A 260 -16.52 -7.01 -9.96
C ASP A 260 -15.51 -8.10 -10.32
N PRO A 261 -15.85 -9.41 -10.22
CA PRO A 261 -14.93 -10.49 -10.52
C PRO A 261 -14.28 -10.37 -11.90
N LEU A 262 -14.98 -9.78 -12.87
CA LEU A 262 -14.44 -9.52 -14.21
C LEU A 262 -13.43 -8.36 -14.20
N VAL A 263 -13.64 -7.32 -13.39
CA VAL A 263 -12.66 -6.24 -13.19
C VAL A 263 -11.44 -6.77 -12.45
N ALA A 264 -11.63 -7.52 -11.36
CA ALA A 264 -10.56 -8.14 -10.59
C ALA A 264 -9.72 -9.10 -11.45
N ALA A 265 -10.38 -9.87 -12.33
CA ALA A 265 -9.74 -10.76 -13.31
C ALA A 265 -9.18 -10.05 -14.56
N GLY A 266 -9.29 -8.71 -14.64
CA GLY A 266 -8.80 -7.89 -15.76
C GLY A 266 -9.53 -8.10 -17.08
N LEU A 267 -10.74 -8.67 -17.05
CA LEU A 267 -11.63 -8.88 -18.20
C LEU A 267 -12.52 -7.66 -18.49
N ALA A 268 -12.68 -6.75 -17.52
CA ALA A 268 -13.36 -5.47 -17.67
C ALA A 268 -12.50 -4.32 -17.14
N THR A 269 -12.70 -3.12 -17.70
CA THR A 269 -12.09 -1.89 -17.19
C THR A 269 -12.94 -1.32 -16.07
N ASP A 270 -12.31 -1.07 -14.92
CA ASP A 270 -12.96 -0.33 -13.84
C ASP A 270 -13.17 1.15 -14.26
N PRO A 271 -14.42 1.65 -14.27
CA PRO A 271 -14.71 3.04 -14.64
C PRO A 271 -14.09 4.07 -13.69
N GLU A 272 -13.67 3.68 -12.49
CA GLU A 272 -12.95 4.53 -11.53
C GLU A 272 -11.43 4.49 -11.70
N THR A 273 -10.89 3.94 -12.79
CA THR A 273 -9.43 3.88 -13.04
C THR A 273 -8.81 5.16 -13.61
N ASN A 274 -9.55 6.26 -13.68
CA ASN A 274 -9.05 7.54 -14.21
C ASN A 274 -9.08 8.64 -13.15
N VAL A 275 -8.69 8.30 -11.92
CA VAL A 275 -8.74 9.18 -10.74
C VAL A 275 -7.64 10.23 -10.81
N LEU A 276 -8.02 11.45 -11.16
CA LEU A 276 -7.16 12.61 -10.95
C LEU A 276 -7.47 13.21 -9.58
N PRO A 277 -6.44 13.62 -8.81
CA PRO A 277 -6.68 14.40 -7.60
C PRO A 277 -7.49 15.65 -7.94
N VAL A 278 -8.48 15.96 -7.12
CA VAL A 278 -9.27 17.18 -7.27
C VAL A 278 -8.39 18.38 -6.89
N PHE A 279 -8.60 19.50 -7.56
CA PHE A 279 -8.00 20.75 -7.09
C PHE A 279 -8.67 21.18 -5.78
N THR A 280 -7.90 21.22 -4.70
CA THR A 280 -8.30 21.78 -3.41
C THR A 280 -7.26 22.82 -3.00
N PRO A 281 -7.66 24.04 -2.58
CA PRO A 281 -6.75 25.05 -2.10
C PRO A 281 -5.86 24.53 -0.97
N GLU A 282 -4.58 24.93 -0.96
CA GLU A 282 -3.60 24.42 0.01
C GLU A 282 -4.00 24.71 1.47
N ASP A 283 -4.56 25.89 1.74
CA ASP A 283 -5.02 26.27 3.08
C ASP A 283 -6.16 25.35 3.59
N ASP A 284 -7.06 24.93 2.70
CA ASP A 284 -8.14 24.00 3.04
C ASP A 284 -7.59 22.61 3.35
N VAL A 285 -6.62 22.14 2.56
CA VAL A 285 -5.93 20.86 2.81
C VAL A 285 -5.23 20.89 4.17
N LEU A 286 -4.48 21.94 4.48
CA LEU A 286 -3.77 22.08 5.76
C LEU A 286 -4.75 22.11 6.95
N THR A 287 -5.88 22.81 6.79
CA THR A 287 -6.93 22.86 7.82
C THR A 287 -7.49 21.47 8.12
N VAL A 288 -7.82 20.71 7.08
CA VAL A 288 -8.33 19.34 7.23
C VAL A 288 -7.28 18.42 7.86
N LEU A 289 -6.02 18.49 7.39
CA LEU A 289 -4.95 17.64 7.91
C LEU A 289 -4.66 17.90 9.40
N ALA A 290 -4.87 19.12 9.88
CA ALA A 290 -4.73 19.47 11.29
C ALA A 290 -5.86 18.90 12.18
N THR A 291 -7.00 18.54 11.59
CA THR A 291 -8.20 18.07 12.30
C THR A 291 -8.63 16.67 11.88
N LEU A 292 -7.72 15.85 11.35
CA LEU A 292 -8.03 14.47 11.02
C LEU A 292 -8.44 13.69 12.27
N PRO A 293 -9.44 12.78 12.15
CA PRO A 293 -9.78 11.87 13.24
C PRO A 293 -8.55 11.12 13.76
N PRO A 294 -8.35 11.05 15.09
CA PRO A 294 -7.19 10.39 15.66
C PRO A 294 -7.26 8.87 15.44
N VAL A 295 -6.16 8.30 14.97
CA VAL A 295 -6.01 6.85 14.78
C VAL A 295 -4.80 6.37 15.58
N LYS A 296 -4.97 5.25 16.28
CA LYS A 296 -3.90 4.57 17.02
C LYS A 296 -3.70 3.16 16.49
N ILE A 297 -2.44 2.71 16.43
CA ILE A 297 -2.11 1.32 16.09
C ILE A 297 -1.92 0.51 17.37
N ARG A 298 -2.65 -0.59 17.52
CA ARG A 298 -2.60 -1.47 18.70
C ARG A 298 -1.53 -2.54 18.56
N HIS A 299 -0.28 -2.15 18.77
CA HIS A 299 0.88 -3.04 18.71
C HIS A 299 0.83 -4.18 19.73
N ASP A 300 0.22 -3.93 20.90
CA ASP A 300 0.09 -4.87 22.01
C ASP A 300 -0.84 -6.05 21.70
N ALA A 301 -1.76 -5.87 20.76
CA ALA A 301 -2.77 -6.86 20.40
C ALA A 301 -2.38 -7.72 19.20
N MET A 302 -1.14 -7.60 18.71
CA MET A 302 -0.66 -8.33 17.53
C MET A 302 0.59 -9.14 17.86
N PRO A 303 0.68 -10.40 17.41
CA PRO A 303 1.89 -11.18 17.56
C PRO A 303 3.03 -10.56 16.73
N GLU A 304 4.27 -10.67 17.21
CA GLU A 304 5.46 -10.10 16.53
C GLU A 304 5.58 -10.59 15.07
N GLN A 305 5.15 -11.83 14.81
CA GLN A 305 5.13 -12.46 13.49
C GLN A 305 4.32 -11.68 12.46
N LEU A 306 3.25 -10.99 12.88
CA LEU A 306 2.38 -10.19 12.03
C LEU A 306 2.71 -8.69 12.10
N SER A 307 3.78 -8.30 12.81
CA SER A 307 4.09 -6.89 13.00
C SER A 307 4.50 -6.21 11.68
N PRO A 308 4.11 -4.93 11.48
CA PRO A 308 4.50 -4.21 10.27
C PRO A 308 6.03 -4.04 10.12
N ALA A 309 6.74 -3.93 11.24
CA ALA A 309 8.20 -3.89 11.29
C ALA A 309 8.83 -5.14 10.68
N ARG A 310 8.41 -6.33 11.13
CA ARG A 310 8.91 -7.59 10.60
C ARG A 310 8.52 -7.77 9.13
N PHE A 311 7.27 -7.47 8.80
CA PHE A 311 6.77 -7.60 7.43
C PHE A 311 7.62 -6.79 6.44
N LEU A 312 7.80 -5.48 6.69
CA LEU A 312 8.58 -4.61 5.81
C LEU A 312 10.05 -5.05 5.73
N ALA A 313 10.65 -5.47 6.85
CA ALA A 313 12.00 -6.00 6.85
C ALA A 313 12.16 -7.22 5.94
N GLU A 314 11.23 -8.17 6.03
CA GLU A 314 11.22 -9.40 5.22
C GLU A 314 11.02 -9.09 3.73
N MET A 315 10.06 -8.21 3.40
CA MET A 315 9.76 -7.84 2.02
C MET A 315 10.95 -7.15 1.35
N VAL A 316 11.58 -6.18 2.02
CA VAL A 316 12.76 -5.49 1.49
C VAL A 316 13.93 -6.48 1.32
N SER A 317 14.20 -7.32 2.34
CA SER A 317 15.31 -8.27 2.29
C SER A 317 15.18 -9.24 1.13
N ARG A 318 13.97 -9.77 0.89
CA ARG A 318 13.72 -10.69 -0.23
C ARG A 318 13.98 -10.08 -1.61
N VAL A 319 13.54 -8.84 -1.82
CA VAL A 319 13.84 -8.12 -3.08
C VAL A 319 15.35 -7.97 -3.26
N LEU A 320 16.06 -7.60 -2.19
CA LEU A 320 17.51 -7.42 -2.23
C LEU A 320 18.29 -8.73 -2.38
N ASP A 321 17.78 -9.84 -1.88
CA ASP A 321 18.40 -11.16 -1.99
C ASP A 321 18.14 -11.79 -3.37
N ALA A 322 16.99 -11.50 -3.98
CA ALA A 322 16.62 -11.99 -5.31
C ALA A 322 17.24 -11.19 -6.47
N THR A 323 17.81 -10.02 -6.18
CA THR A 323 18.40 -9.14 -7.20
C THR A 323 19.93 -9.03 -7.04
N PRO A 324 20.69 -8.80 -8.12
CA PRO A 324 22.14 -8.59 -8.02
C PRO A 324 22.49 -7.25 -7.36
N VAL A 325 23.72 -7.15 -6.86
CA VAL A 325 24.21 -6.01 -6.06
C VAL A 325 24.19 -4.65 -6.77
N ASN A 326 24.17 -4.65 -8.10
CA ASN A 326 24.10 -3.43 -8.91
C ASN A 326 22.69 -2.84 -9.00
N LEU A 327 21.64 -3.59 -8.63
CA LEU A 327 20.28 -3.11 -8.48
C LEU A 327 19.99 -2.68 -7.03
N HIS A 328 19.05 -1.74 -6.88
CA HIS A 328 18.58 -1.20 -5.59
C HIS A 328 19.71 -0.72 -4.67
N ARG A 329 20.70 -0.04 -5.25
CA ARG A 329 21.92 0.37 -4.53
C ARG A 329 21.62 1.20 -3.29
N GLU A 330 20.71 2.15 -3.40
CA GLU A 330 20.32 3.02 -2.28
C GLU A 330 19.68 2.22 -1.15
N ALA A 331 18.76 1.30 -1.45
CA ALA A 331 18.18 0.41 -0.44
C ALA A 331 19.23 -0.43 0.28
N ARG A 332 20.20 -0.98 -0.46
CA ARG A 332 21.33 -1.72 0.13
C ARG A 332 22.21 -0.83 0.99
N VAL A 333 22.42 0.43 0.60
CA VAL A 333 23.21 1.41 1.38
C VAL A 333 22.49 1.76 2.67
N ARG A 334 21.20 2.10 2.63
CA ARG A 334 20.38 2.40 3.82
C ARG A 334 20.39 1.25 4.83
N MET A 335 20.24 0.02 4.35
CA MET A 335 20.29 -1.17 5.19
C MET A 335 21.67 -1.32 5.88
N LYS A 336 22.77 -0.97 5.20
CA LYS A 336 24.13 -1.00 5.79
C LYS A 336 24.40 0.15 6.75
N LEU A 337 23.77 1.31 6.51
CA LEU A 337 23.89 2.51 7.34
C LEU A 337 22.93 2.51 8.54
N ALA A 338 22.39 1.35 8.93
CA ALA A 338 21.61 1.21 10.15
C ALA A 338 22.45 1.68 11.35
N GLN A 339 21.93 2.66 12.08
CA GLN A 339 22.55 3.20 13.29
C GLN A 339 21.77 2.73 14.53
N PRO A 340 22.38 2.73 15.72
CA PRO A 340 21.63 2.58 16.97
C PRO A 340 20.49 3.58 17.03
N ARG A 341 19.34 3.18 17.57
CA ARG A 341 18.21 4.08 17.74
C ARG A 341 18.59 5.18 18.73
N ILE A 342 18.48 6.43 18.30
CA ILE A 342 18.54 7.59 19.19
C ILE A 342 17.09 7.89 19.54
N ASP A 343 16.71 7.65 20.80
CA ASP A 343 15.35 7.86 21.31
C ASP A 343 14.91 9.33 21.26
#